data_AF-A0A7C3CEG2-F1
#
_entry.id   AF-A0A7C3CEG2-F1
#
_cell.length_a   1.000
_cell.length_b   1.000
_cell.length_c   1.000
_cell.angle_alpha   90.00
_cell.angle_beta   90.00
_cell.angle_gamma   90.00
#
_symmetry.space_group_name_H-M   'P 1'
#
loop_
_entity.id
_entity.type
_entity.pdbx_description
1 polymer ?
#
loop_
_entity_poly.entity_id
_entity_poly.type
_entity_poly.pdbx_seq_one_letter_code
_entity_poly.pdbx_strand_id
1 'polypeptide(L)'
;LEKRINDLPKKLQKRLPLMIQHQWLQAYQTEEGMRFTFKKLSERVSKPEYLENVVEHLLENEIAFTEEFNSFFPEMILRTV
;
A
#
# COMPACT_ATOMS: atom_id res chain seq x y z
N LEU A 1 -6.32 1.42 13.71
CA LEU A 1 -6.39 -0.01 13.34
C LEU A 1 -6.67 -0.91 14.55
N GLU A 2 -5.98 -0.70 15.67
CA GLU A 2 -6.13 -1.53 16.89
C GLU A 2 -7.56 -1.63 17.42
N LYS A 3 -8.29 -0.52 17.48
CA LYS A 3 -9.68 -0.45 17.98
C LYS A 3 -10.68 -1.31 17.20
N ARG A 4 -10.33 -1.72 15.97
CA ARG A 4 -11.17 -2.52 15.07
C ARG A 4 -10.56 -3.89 14.75
N ILE A 5 -9.61 -4.37 15.56
CA ILE A 5 -8.95 -5.67 15.32
C ILE A 5 -9.97 -6.81 15.20
N ASN A 6 -11.01 -6.80 16.02
CA ASN A 6 -12.04 -7.84 16.04
C ASN A 6 -12.87 -7.90 14.75
N ASP A 7 -12.88 -6.84 13.96
CA ASP A 7 -13.59 -6.77 12.67
C ASP A 7 -12.80 -7.46 11.54
N LEU A 8 -11.52 -7.78 11.78
CA LEU A 8 -10.64 -8.39 10.79
C LEU A 8 -10.77 -9.92 10.78
N PRO A 9 -10.45 -10.60 9.67
CA PRO A 9 -10.36 -12.05 9.65
C PRO A 9 -9.37 -12.59 10.70
N LYS A 10 -9.66 -13.74 11.32
CA LYS A 10 -8.85 -14.34 12.42
C LYS A 10 -7.36 -14.43 12.11
N LYS A 11 -6.97 -14.69 10.86
CA LYS A 11 -5.55 -14.74 10.45
C LYS A 11 -4.88 -13.37 10.54
N LEU A 12 -5.60 -12.31 10.22
CA LEU A 12 -5.10 -10.94 10.23
C LEU A 12 -5.09 -10.36 11.65
N GLN A 13 -6.05 -10.72 12.50
CA GLN A 13 -6.04 -10.39 13.93
C GLN A 13 -4.70 -10.78 14.60
N LYS A 14 -4.18 -11.97 14.28
CA LYS A 14 -2.90 -12.44 14.83
C LYS A 14 -1.68 -11.69 14.28
N ARG A 15 -1.76 -11.13 13.07
CA ARG A 15 -0.65 -10.44 12.40
C ARG A 15 -0.63 -8.95 12.71
N LEU A 16 -1.79 -8.34 12.95
CA LEU A 16 -1.94 -6.90 13.14
C LEU A 16 -1.00 -6.32 14.20
N PRO A 17 -0.79 -6.94 15.39
CA PRO A 17 0.14 -6.41 16.38
C PRO A 17 1.57 -6.27 15.85
N LEU A 18 2.06 -7.28 15.12
CA LEU A 18 3.39 -7.25 14.51
C LEU A 18 3.48 -6.22 13.39
N MET A 19 2.43 -6.09 12.58
CA MET A 19 2.37 -5.08 11.51
C MET A 19 2.48 -3.65 12.08
N ILE A 20 1.85 -3.40 13.23
CA ILE A 20 1.90 -2.11 13.92
C ILE A 20 3.27 -1.90 14.57
N GLN A 21 3.76 -2.89 15.33
CA GLN A 21 5.05 -2.83 16.00
C GLN A 21 6.19 -2.51 15.03
N HIS A 22 6.16 -3.12 13.84
CA HIS A 22 7.17 -2.92 12.80
C HIS A 22 6.80 -1.83 11.79
N GLN A 23 5.74 -1.05 12.05
CA GLN A 23 5.36 0.10 11.22
C GLN A 23 5.25 -0.23 9.72
N TRP A 24 4.62 -1.37 9.40
CA TRP A 24 4.61 -1.90 8.03
C TRP A 24 4.02 -0.94 7.00
N LEU A 25 3.02 -0.12 7.38
CA LEU A 25 2.44 0.86 6.47
C LEU A 25 3.37 2.06 6.23
N GLN A 26 4.11 2.48 7.26
CA GLN A 26 5.09 3.56 7.16
C GLN A 26 6.26 3.16 6.29
N ALA A 27 6.64 1.88 6.29
CA ALA A 27 7.67 1.36 5.39
C ALA A 27 7.35 1.63 3.90
N TYR A 28 6.08 1.79 3.51
CA TYR A 28 5.73 2.09 2.13
C TYR A 28 6.12 3.50 1.70
N GLN A 29 6.49 4.39 2.62
CA GLN A 29 6.89 5.77 2.33
C GLN A 29 8.33 5.87 1.82
N THR A 30 9.14 4.82 1.98
CA THR A 30 10.54 4.83 1.55
C THR A 30 10.74 3.88 0.39
N GLU A 31 11.67 4.22 -0.50
CA GLU A 31 12.05 3.35 -1.61
C GLU A 31 12.49 1.96 -1.12
N GLU A 32 13.31 1.90 -0.06
CA GLU A 32 13.75 0.64 0.54
C GLU A 32 12.57 -0.23 0.98
N GLY A 33 11.60 0.36 1.68
CA GLY A 33 10.44 -0.38 2.16
C GLY A 33 9.48 -0.76 1.05
N MET A 34 9.34 0.05 0.00
CA MET A 34 8.64 -0.35 -1.24
C MET A 34 9.32 -1.57 -1.88
N ARG A 35 10.64 -1.52 -2.10
CA ARG A 35 11.41 -2.64 -2.68
C ARG A 35 11.27 -3.92 -1.88
N PHE A 36 11.40 -3.83 -0.55
CA PHE A 36 11.19 -4.97 0.33
C PHE A 36 9.78 -5.54 0.22
N THR A 37 8.77 -4.66 0.20
CA THR A 37 7.36 -5.06 0.13
C THR A 37 7.03 -5.74 -1.19
N PHE A 38 7.43 -5.14 -2.32
CA PHE A 38 7.17 -5.73 -3.64
C PHE A 38 7.93 -7.03 -3.85
N LYS A 39 9.14 -7.17 -3.30
CA LYS A 39 9.85 -8.46 -3.26
C LYS A 39 9.08 -9.52 -2.49
N LYS A 40 8.46 -9.17 -1.35
CA LYS A 40 7.62 -10.11 -0.59
C LYS A 40 6.27 -10.41 -1.22
N LEU A 41 5.75 -9.47 -2.01
CA LEU A 41 4.53 -9.65 -2.77
C LEU A 41 4.74 -10.57 -3.97
N SER A 42 5.87 -10.44 -4.69
CA SER A 42 6.20 -11.26 -5.86
C SER A 42 6.28 -12.76 -5.51
N GLU A 43 6.73 -13.10 -4.30
CA GLU A 43 6.73 -14.48 -3.77
C GLU A 43 5.31 -15.10 -3.65
N ARG A 44 4.23 -14.32 -3.78
CA ARG A 44 2.85 -14.75 -3.44
C ARG A 44 1.83 -14.56 -4.56
N VAL A 45 2.18 -13.90 -5.65
CA VAL A 45 1.29 -13.65 -6.78
C VAL A 45 1.53 -14.66 -7.90
N SER A 46 0.51 -14.95 -8.70
CA SER A 46 0.62 -15.90 -9.83
C SER A 46 1.39 -15.35 -11.02
N LYS A 47 1.57 -14.03 -11.10
CA LYS A 47 2.30 -13.32 -12.18
C LYS A 47 3.30 -12.32 -11.59
N PRO A 48 4.41 -12.78 -11.00
CA PRO A 48 5.42 -11.90 -10.40
C PRO A 48 6.08 -10.96 -11.40
N GLU A 49 6.10 -11.30 -12.69
CA GLU A 49 6.66 -10.50 -13.78
C GLU A 49 5.97 -9.12 -13.93
N TYR A 50 4.71 -8.98 -13.48
CA TYR A 50 4.02 -7.69 -13.46
C TYR A 50 4.52 -6.73 -12.38
N LEU A 51 5.38 -7.20 -11.47
CA LEU A 51 6.02 -6.39 -10.45
C LEU A 51 7.47 -6.04 -10.82
N GLU A 52 7.95 -6.46 -12.00
CA GLU A 52 9.26 -6.01 -12.49
C GLU A 52 9.26 -4.50 -12.67
N ASN A 53 10.31 -3.85 -12.17
CA ASN A 53 10.51 -2.40 -12.21
C ASN A 53 9.36 -1.56 -11.59
N VAL A 54 8.52 -2.18 -10.74
CA VAL A 54 7.34 -1.50 -10.18
C VAL A 54 7.71 -0.28 -9.33
N VAL A 55 8.84 -0.33 -8.61
CA VAL A 55 9.27 0.78 -7.76
C VAL A 55 9.76 1.94 -8.61
N GLU A 56 10.51 1.63 -9.66
CA GLU A 56 10.99 2.59 -10.65
C GLU A 56 9.81 3.33 -11.28
N HIS A 57 8.82 2.61 -11.77
CA HIS A 57 7.62 3.20 -12.36
C HIS A 57 6.81 4.05 -11.36
N LEU A 58 6.72 3.63 -10.10
CA LEU A 58 6.04 4.43 -9.07
C LEU A 58 6.77 5.75 -8.80
N LEU A 59 8.10 5.73 -8.69
CA LEU A 59 8.91 6.91 -8.44
C LEU A 59 8.91 7.87 -9.66
N GLU A 60 9.02 7.32 -10.87
CA GLU A 60 8.98 8.11 -12.11
C GLU A 60 7.64 8.85 -12.29
N ASN A 61 6.55 8.30 -11.77
CA ASN A 61 5.20 8.83 -11.96
C ASN A 61 4.58 9.44 -10.69
N GLU A 62 5.33 9.54 -9.59
CA GLU A 62 4.80 10.00 -8.29
C GLU A 62 4.13 11.38 -8.39
N ILE A 63 4.76 12.31 -9.11
CA ILE A 63 4.22 13.67 -9.32
C ILE A 63 2.90 13.61 -10.09
N ALA A 64 2.86 12.85 -11.20
CA ALA A 64 1.66 12.73 -12.03
C ALA A 64 0.49 12.11 -11.26
N PHE A 65 0.74 11.04 -10.50
CA PHE A 65 -0.28 10.43 -9.64
C PHE A 65 -0.77 11.38 -8.54
N THR A 66 0.12 12.18 -7.97
CA THR A 66 -0.24 13.16 -6.95
C THR A 66 -1.11 14.28 -7.51
N GLU A 67 -0.76 14.80 -8.68
CA GLU A 67 -1.55 15.82 -9.38
C GLU A 67 -2.94 15.29 -9.77
N GLU A 68 -2.99 14.09 -10.35
CA GLU A 68 -4.25 13.44 -10.73
C GLU A 68 -5.14 13.19 -9.50
N PHE A 69 -4.56 12.65 -8.42
CA PHE A 69 -5.29 12.42 -7.17
C PHE A 69 -5.86 13.73 -6.61
N ASN A 70 -5.08 14.80 -6.54
CA ASN A 70 -5.52 16.08 -6.00
C ASN A 70 -6.57 16.77 -6.89
N SER A 71 -6.52 16.55 -8.20
CA SER A 71 -7.56 17.03 -9.12
C SER A 71 -8.85 16.23 -8.99
N PHE A 72 -8.76 14.91 -8.87
CA PHE A 72 -9.93 14.01 -8.92
C PHE A 72 -10.62 13.82 -7.57
N PHE A 73 -9.88 13.72 -6.47
CA PHE A 73 -10.42 13.38 -5.15
C PHE A 73 -11.50 14.36 -4.63
N PRO A 74 -11.41 15.69 -4.86
CA PRO A 74 -12.48 16.61 -4.51
C PRO A 74 -13.81 16.28 -5.21
N GLU A 75 -13.78 15.86 -6.47
CA GLU A 75 -15.00 15.46 -7.19
C GLU A 75 -15.66 14.22 -6.58
N MET A 76 -14.86 13.27 -6.11
CA MET A 76 -15.37 12.04 -5.49
C MET A 76 -16.15 12.32 -4.21
N ILE A 77 -15.63 13.21 -3.35
CA ILE A 77 -16.31 13.56 -2.09
C ILE A 77 -17.60 14.34 -2.37
N LEU A 78 -17.60 15.24 -3.35
CA LEU A 78 -18.77 16.05 -3.70
C LEU A 78 -19.91 15.23 -4.32
N ARG A 79 -19.62 14.10 -4.97
CA ARG A 79 -20.63 13.21 -5.57
C ARG A 79 -21.23 12.19 -4.59
N THR A 80 -20.81 12.18 -3.33
CA THR A 80 -21.29 11.22 -2.31
C THR A 80 -22.33 11.84 -1.36
N VAL A 81 -23.23 12.69 -1.89
CA VAL A 81 -24.39 13.26 -1.17
C VAL A 81 -25.66 12.54 -1.57
#